data_AF-A0A8B6F772-F1
#
_entry.id   AF-A0A8B6F772-F1
#
_cell.length_a   1.000
_cell.length_b   1.000
_cell.length_c   1.000
_cell.angle_alpha   90.00
_cell.angle_beta   90.00
_cell.angle_gamma   90.00
#
_symmetry.space_group_name_H-M   'P 1'
#
loop_
_entity.id
_entity.type
_entity.pdbx_description
1 polymer ?
#
loop_
_entity_poly.entity_id
_entity_poly.type
_entity_poly.pdbx_seq_one_letter_code
_entity_poly.pdbx_strand_id
1 'polypeptide(L)'
;MIIKAFLLLSILFKIVSSDISCSTEPKCRCILHEDGIYADCSGSQLNLSPTFKENVTSINLSFNYLIYPPSNENLPECLKNLNVSNNLIYTLSFGTEKILFWKITGLKFLDLSSNKLLIDEPFFFPNMFSNFSLLELLDISGNVIPEKGFPELHNVMAPLISLRFLSLDIFESITFGRSFERLSNLKSLRLTGVCNTSRTFIIMEDFFLYLPFLEYLDISTLEVWTSMYNNTGSPCYCSFTSIYRGAIGKLTNLKYLDISNNRYLGLCGFRNITYDLNLTNIKIFKARNLYCQDSRSVTLYCDDIRNLRNTSLEELYIDGNNIDIGQPGILTYLPSSLLILSISKNRWVAGAYTYRPYDNLINLVSIDVSNMNNHQMSQNGSARFPCCLHFLGDVTCEKSRIKTVSGHNTTGTCAYTPQHYNDYIHSSKPVDVPDNPDPWRCSYPLGDVDVHYIVVPENVKSIVMNNSRMGNRTVKETESKNNFILD
;
A
#
# COMPACT_ATOMS: atom_id res chain seq x y z
N MET A 1 2.07 10.09 -8.61
CA MET A 1 2.21 11.56 -8.58
C MET A 1 0.94 12.31 -8.11
N ILE A 2 -0.05 11.64 -7.49
CA ILE A 2 -1.27 12.25 -6.90
C ILE A 2 -1.18 12.36 -5.36
N ILE A 3 -0.33 11.54 -4.72
CA ILE A 3 -0.07 11.58 -3.27
C ILE A 3 0.69 12.86 -2.84
N LYS A 4 1.31 13.59 -3.76
CA LYS A 4 1.93 14.89 -3.46
C LYS A 4 0.90 16.02 -3.23
N ALA A 5 -0.36 15.85 -3.66
CA ALA A 5 -1.40 16.86 -3.41
C ALA A 5 -1.88 16.89 -1.94
N PHE A 6 -1.76 15.77 -1.21
CA PHE A 6 -2.23 15.68 0.18
C PHE A 6 -1.23 16.21 1.21
N LEU A 7 0.03 16.42 0.84
CA LEU A 7 1.11 16.85 1.75
C LEU A 7 1.62 18.28 1.48
N LEU A 8 1.13 18.95 0.43
CA LEU A 8 1.62 20.28 0.03
C LEU A 8 0.76 21.46 0.52
N LEU A 9 -0.32 21.22 1.26
CA LEU A 9 -1.10 22.30 1.88
C LEU A 9 -0.58 22.76 3.25
N SER A 10 0.45 22.11 3.83
CA SER A 10 0.80 22.35 5.23
C SER A 10 2.03 23.22 5.50
N ILE A 11 2.92 23.57 4.57
CA ILE A 11 4.15 24.30 4.94
C ILE A 11 4.65 25.28 3.85
N LEU A 12 4.36 26.58 4.04
CA LEU A 12 5.26 27.75 3.86
C LEU A 12 4.46 29.02 3.51
N PHE A 13 3.89 29.73 4.49
CA PHE A 13 3.58 31.15 4.29
C PHE A 13 3.81 31.96 5.57
N LYS A 14 4.55 33.06 5.42
CA LYS A 14 4.72 34.08 6.45
C LYS A 14 3.32 34.54 6.88
N ILE A 15 3.03 34.30 8.15
CA ILE A 15 1.78 34.70 8.80
C ILE A 15 1.80 36.23 8.88
N VAL A 16 1.05 36.88 8.00
CA VAL A 16 0.52 38.22 8.28
C VAL A 16 -0.80 37.98 9.01
N SER A 17 -0.76 37.88 10.33
CA SER A 17 -1.95 37.79 11.17
C SER A 17 -2.56 39.19 11.27
N SER A 18 -3.38 39.56 10.29
CA SER A 18 -4.46 40.49 10.58
C SER A 18 -5.58 39.71 11.26
N ASP A 19 -6.18 40.29 12.31
CA ASP A 19 -7.38 39.75 12.99
C ASP A 19 -8.58 39.80 12.04
N ILE A 20 -8.57 38.94 11.01
CA ILE A 20 -9.69 38.78 10.09
C ILE A 20 -10.68 37.85 10.79
N SER A 21 -11.71 38.41 11.42
CA SER A 21 -12.86 37.60 11.81
C SER A 21 -13.52 37.06 10.53
N CYS A 22 -13.68 35.74 10.42
CA CYS A 22 -14.37 35.07 9.31
C CYS A 22 -15.55 34.20 9.74
N SER A 23 -15.76 34.08 11.06
CA SER A 23 -16.78 33.26 11.69
C SER A 23 -17.30 33.95 12.95
N THR A 24 -18.49 33.53 13.42
CA THR A 24 -19.03 33.91 14.74
C THR A 24 -18.28 33.25 15.89
N GLU A 25 -17.51 32.19 15.63
CA GLU A 25 -16.66 31.53 16.63
C GLU A 25 -15.26 32.18 16.65
N PRO A 26 -14.86 32.85 17.76
CA PRO A 26 -13.57 33.52 17.86
C PRO A 26 -12.37 32.57 17.90
N LYS A 27 -12.56 31.29 18.24
CA LYS A 27 -11.48 30.29 18.20
C LYS A 27 -11.08 29.88 16.79
N CYS A 28 -11.92 30.16 15.78
CA CYS A 28 -11.61 29.84 14.40
C CYS A 28 -10.44 30.70 13.91
N ARG A 29 -9.42 30.05 13.34
CA ARG A 29 -8.30 30.71 12.70
C ARG A 29 -8.66 31.02 11.25
N CYS A 30 -8.56 32.28 10.87
CA CYS A 30 -8.89 32.74 9.53
C CYS A 30 -7.61 33.13 8.78
N ILE A 31 -7.47 32.65 7.55
CA ILE A 31 -6.28 32.90 6.71
C ILE A 31 -6.77 33.40 5.34
N LEU A 32 -6.23 34.53 4.89
CA LEU A 32 -6.49 35.04 3.54
C LEU A 32 -5.65 34.28 2.52
N HIS A 33 -6.30 33.76 1.49
CA HIS A 33 -5.69 33.19 0.30
C HIS A 33 -6.10 33.99 -0.94
N GLU A 34 -5.43 33.76 -2.07
CA GLU A 34 -5.75 34.40 -3.36
C GLU A 34 -7.21 34.17 -3.77
N ASP A 35 -7.75 32.99 -3.45
CA ASP A 35 -9.10 32.55 -3.80
C ASP A 35 -10.16 32.81 -2.72
N GLY A 36 -9.86 33.62 -1.70
CA GLY A 36 -10.78 33.95 -0.59
C GLY A 36 -10.24 33.54 0.78
N ILE A 37 -11.12 33.46 1.78
CA ILE A 37 -10.71 33.14 3.16
C ILE A 37 -10.83 31.64 3.43
N TYR A 38 -9.79 31.07 4.03
CA TYR A 38 -9.79 29.76 4.67
C TYR A 38 -10.09 29.93 6.17
N ALA A 39 -11.15 29.27 6.65
CA ALA A 39 -11.56 29.27 8.04
C ALA A 39 -11.27 27.90 8.67
N ASP A 40 -10.31 27.86 9.61
CA ASP A 40 -9.97 26.66 10.37
C ASP A 40 -10.59 26.70 11.76
N CYS A 41 -11.63 25.90 11.94
CA CYS A 41 -12.35 25.69 13.19
C CYS A 41 -12.18 24.25 13.69
N SER A 42 -11.16 23.53 13.22
CA SER A 42 -10.95 22.14 13.61
C SER A 42 -10.55 22.02 15.09
N GLY A 43 -10.92 20.91 15.73
CA GLY A 43 -10.52 20.62 17.13
C GLY A 43 -11.04 21.61 18.17
N SER A 44 -11.99 22.47 17.81
CA SER A 44 -12.46 23.60 18.65
C SER A 44 -13.56 23.21 19.64
N GLN A 45 -13.87 21.92 19.73
CA GLN A 45 -14.91 21.34 20.61
C GLN A 45 -16.31 21.87 20.30
N LEU A 46 -16.61 22.10 19.02
CA LEU A 46 -17.87 22.65 18.56
C LEU A 46 -18.98 21.58 18.60
N ASN A 47 -20.10 21.90 19.22
CA ASN A 47 -21.33 21.08 19.17
C ASN A 47 -22.30 21.55 18.06
N LEU A 48 -22.13 22.80 17.59
CA LEU A 48 -22.92 23.44 16.55
C LEU A 48 -21.98 24.16 15.58
N SER A 49 -22.36 24.24 14.30
CA SER A 49 -21.61 25.03 13.33
C SER A 49 -21.75 26.52 13.65
N PRO A 50 -20.65 27.29 13.63
CA PRO A 50 -20.73 28.74 13.66
C PRO A 50 -21.20 29.27 12.29
N THR A 51 -21.57 30.55 12.23
CA THR A 51 -21.90 31.23 10.98
C THR A 51 -20.66 31.86 10.38
N PHE A 52 -20.43 31.62 9.09
CA PHE A 52 -19.28 32.11 8.35
C PHE A 52 -19.63 33.32 7.49
N LYS A 53 -18.63 34.16 7.20
CA LYS A 53 -18.79 35.33 6.33
C LYS A 53 -18.83 34.95 4.86
N GLU A 54 -19.49 35.79 4.05
CA GLU A 54 -19.72 35.57 2.61
C GLU A 54 -18.46 35.38 1.75
N ASN A 55 -17.31 35.89 2.19
CA ASN A 55 -16.03 35.78 1.47
C ASN A 55 -15.18 34.56 1.86
N VAL A 56 -15.72 33.68 2.71
CA VAL A 56 -15.07 32.41 3.08
C VAL A 56 -15.31 31.40 1.95
N THR A 57 -14.22 30.87 1.38
CA THR A 57 -14.28 29.90 0.28
C THR A 57 -13.89 28.49 0.70
N SER A 58 -13.31 28.33 1.89
CA SER A 58 -12.91 27.04 2.43
C SER A 58 -13.12 26.98 3.95
N ILE A 59 -13.76 25.91 4.43
CA ILE A 59 -14.09 25.72 5.85
C ILE A 59 -13.57 24.36 6.31
N ASN A 60 -12.85 24.35 7.43
CA ASN A 60 -12.47 23.14 8.15
C ASN A 60 -13.16 23.11 9.53
N LEU A 61 -14.10 22.18 9.69
CA LEU A 61 -14.85 21.88 10.90
C LEU A 61 -14.52 20.49 11.45
N SER A 62 -13.40 19.88 11.04
CA SER A 62 -13.05 18.52 11.44
C SER A 62 -12.71 18.39 12.94
N PHE A 63 -12.78 17.18 13.48
CA PHE A 63 -12.43 16.87 14.87
C PHE A 63 -13.23 17.70 15.90
N ASN A 64 -14.53 17.82 15.66
CA ASN A 64 -15.48 18.48 16.56
C ASN A 64 -16.54 17.46 17.02
N TYR A 65 -17.62 17.94 17.65
CA TYR A 65 -18.71 17.12 18.16
C TYR A 65 -20.04 17.44 17.44
N LEU A 66 -19.97 17.88 16.18
CA LEU A 66 -21.15 18.23 15.41
C LEU A 66 -22.02 16.99 15.22
N ILE A 67 -23.27 17.08 15.67
CA ILE A 67 -24.29 16.02 15.48
C ILE A 67 -25.05 16.23 14.15
N TYR A 68 -25.03 17.46 13.64
CA TYR A 68 -25.67 17.88 12.40
C TYR A 68 -24.65 18.59 11.52
N PRO A 69 -24.76 18.45 10.18
CA PRO A 69 -23.95 19.26 9.30
C PRO A 69 -24.35 20.74 9.43
N PRO A 70 -23.47 21.68 9.02
CA PRO A 70 -23.84 23.09 8.96
C PRO A 70 -25.10 23.30 8.10
N SER A 71 -25.98 24.19 8.54
CA SER A 71 -27.14 24.57 7.74
C SER A 71 -26.76 25.57 6.65
N ASN A 72 -27.63 25.75 5.66
CA ASN A 72 -27.47 26.79 4.63
C ASN A 72 -27.23 28.20 5.21
N GLU A 73 -27.81 28.53 6.38
CA GLU A 73 -27.65 29.86 6.99
C GLU A 73 -26.27 30.07 7.61
N ASN A 74 -25.56 28.97 7.88
CA ASN A 74 -24.21 29.03 8.44
C ASN A 74 -23.13 29.14 7.38
N LEU A 75 -23.42 28.78 6.13
CA LEU A 75 -22.42 28.61 5.08
C LEU A 75 -22.58 29.66 3.96
N PRO A 76 -21.47 30.20 3.43
CA PRO A 76 -21.51 31.18 2.35
C PRO A 76 -21.78 30.51 1.00
N GLU A 77 -22.43 31.23 0.08
CA GLU A 77 -22.80 30.67 -1.23
C GLU A 77 -21.58 30.38 -2.12
N CYS A 78 -20.47 31.11 -1.93
CA CYS A 78 -19.24 30.94 -2.71
C CYS A 78 -18.31 29.82 -2.19
N LEU A 79 -18.76 29.03 -1.21
CA LEU A 79 -17.96 27.96 -0.60
C LEU A 79 -17.56 26.90 -1.65
N LYS A 80 -16.25 26.62 -1.70
CA LYS A 80 -15.65 25.61 -2.59
C LYS A 80 -15.24 24.35 -1.85
N ASN A 81 -14.79 24.47 -0.60
CA ASN A 81 -14.26 23.36 0.17
C ASN A 81 -14.91 23.29 1.56
N LEU A 82 -15.46 22.12 1.90
CA LEU A 82 -16.04 21.86 3.22
C LEU A 82 -15.48 20.55 3.78
N ASN A 83 -14.76 20.66 4.90
CA ASN A 83 -14.34 19.51 5.68
C ASN A 83 -15.13 19.46 6.99
N VAL A 84 -15.92 18.41 7.17
CA VAL A 84 -16.69 18.13 8.39
C VAL A 84 -16.40 16.72 8.90
N SER A 85 -15.22 16.18 8.58
CA SER A 85 -14.79 14.85 9.00
C SER A 85 -14.58 14.73 10.51
N ASN A 86 -14.53 13.51 11.05
CA ASN A 86 -14.24 13.27 12.46
C ASN A 86 -15.19 14.05 13.40
N ASN A 87 -16.49 13.90 13.13
CA ASN A 87 -17.58 14.50 13.90
C ASN A 87 -18.57 13.38 14.31
N LEU A 88 -19.76 13.76 14.77
CA LEU A 88 -20.81 12.84 15.21
C LEU A 88 -22.04 12.91 14.30
N ILE A 89 -21.88 13.38 13.05
CA ILE A 89 -22.99 13.62 12.13
C ILE A 89 -23.62 12.30 11.74
N TYR A 90 -24.92 12.14 11.96
CA TYR A 90 -25.63 10.88 11.67
C TYR A 90 -26.59 10.96 10.49
N THR A 91 -26.95 12.17 10.04
CA THR A 91 -27.81 12.41 8.88
C THR A 91 -27.39 13.69 8.16
N LEU A 92 -27.64 13.75 6.85
CA LEU A 92 -27.46 14.95 6.03
C LEU A 92 -28.79 15.67 5.74
N SER A 93 -29.93 15.10 6.13
CA SER A 93 -31.28 15.63 5.89
C SER A 93 -32.21 15.44 7.09
N PHE A 94 -33.19 16.32 7.23
CA PHE A 94 -34.34 16.15 8.12
C PHE A 94 -35.63 16.16 7.30
N GLY A 95 -36.19 14.99 6.99
CA GLY A 95 -37.56 14.87 6.47
C GLY A 95 -37.85 15.56 5.14
N THR A 96 -36.83 15.96 4.37
CA THR A 96 -36.94 16.57 3.04
C THR A 96 -36.04 15.86 2.05
N GLU A 97 -36.43 15.80 0.77
CA GLU A 97 -35.61 15.28 -0.35
C GLU A 97 -34.42 16.21 -0.71
N LYS A 98 -33.80 16.86 0.29
CA LYS A 98 -32.63 17.73 0.11
C LYS A 98 -31.68 17.62 1.30
N ILE A 99 -30.38 17.79 1.04
CA ILE A 99 -29.39 17.91 2.11
C ILE A 99 -29.41 19.28 2.77
N LEU A 100 -28.97 19.39 4.02
CA LEU A 100 -29.08 20.62 4.81
C LEU A 100 -28.31 21.84 4.25
N PHE A 101 -27.29 21.59 3.43
CA PHE A 101 -26.46 22.62 2.78
C PHE A 101 -26.61 22.63 1.24
N TRP A 102 -27.82 22.34 0.75
CA TRP A 102 -28.13 22.21 -0.68
C TRP A 102 -27.93 23.50 -1.52
N LYS A 103 -27.86 24.69 -0.90
CA LYS A 103 -27.69 25.96 -1.65
C LYS A 103 -26.29 26.16 -2.22
N ILE A 104 -25.30 25.41 -1.74
CA ILE A 104 -23.89 25.58 -2.10
C ILE A 104 -23.60 24.82 -3.39
N THR A 105 -23.90 25.45 -4.52
CA THR A 105 -23.74 24.83 -5.85
C THR A 105 -22.28 24.84 -6.33
N GLY A 106 -21.43 25.70 -5.75
CA GLY A 106 -20.01 25.87 -6.10
C GLY A 106 -19.05 24.87 -5.44
N LEU A 107 -19.56 23.92 -4.66
CA LEU A 107 -18.72 23.03 -3.85
C LEU A 107 -17.93 22.06 -4.74
N LYS A 108 -16.61 22.00 -4.53
CA LYS A 108 -15.66 21.14 -5.23
C LYS A 108 -15.11 20.03 -4.35
N PHE A 109 -14.98 20.28 -3.05
CA PHE A 109 -14.45 19.33 -2.07
C PHE A 109 -15.42 19.18 -0.90
N LEU A 110 -15.80 17.94 -0.62
CA LEU A 110 -16.63 17.57 0.52
C LEU A 110 -16.03 16.36 1.23
N ASP A 111 -15.60 16.57 2.48
CA ASP A 111 -15.12 15.51 3.35
C ASP A 111 -16.09 15.31 4.52
N LEU A 112 -16.78 14.17 4.49
CA LEU A 112 -17.76 13.68 5.46
C LEU A 112 -17.21 12.45 6.20
N SER A 113 -15.92 12.15 6.07
CA SER A 113 -15.35 10.91 6.58
C SER A 113 -15.36 10.83 8.11
N SER A 114 -15.32 9.62 8.66
CA SER A 114 -15.25 9.39 10.11
C SER A 114 -16.38 10.10 10.89
N ASN A 115 -17.61 9.97 10.39
CA ASN A 115 -18.83 10.44 11.04
C ASN A 115 -19.69 9.25 11.48
N LYS A 116 -20.97 9.48 11.77
CA LYS A 116 -21.94 8.45 12.11
C LYS A 116 -23.03 8.31 11.04
N LEU A 117 -22.75 8.73 9.80
CA LEU A 117 -23.75 8.72 8.73
C LEU A 117 -24.19 7.29 8.48
N LEU A 118 -25.50 7.05 8.55
CA LEU A 118 -26.07 5.80 8.09
C LEU A 118 -26.24 5.87 6.57
N ILE A 119 -25.39 5.16 5.83
CA ILE A 119 -25.44 5.10 4.36
C ILE A 119 -26.48 4.04 3.96
N ASP A 120 -27.75 4.33 4.24
CA ASP A 120 -28.90 3.46 3.95
C ASP A 120 -30.16 4.31 3.67
N GLU A 121 -31.19 3.69 3.13
CA GLU A 121 -32.53 4.30 3.05
C GLU A 121 -33.14 4.47 4.46
N PRO A 122 -33.84 5.58 4.77
CA PRO A 122 -34.18 6.72 3.89
C PRO A 122 -33.16 7.88 3.93
N PHE A 123 -31.99 7.68 4.53
CA PHE A 123 -31.03 8.76 4.78
C PHE A 123 -30.21 9.13 3.55
N PHE A 124 -29.96 8.16 2.67
CA PHE A 124 -29.35 8.34 1.36
C PHE A 124 -30.39 8.00 0.29
N PHE A 125 -30.87 9.02 -0.41
CA PHE A 125 -31.92 8.88 -1.42
C PHE A 125 -31.38 9.20 -2.83
N PRO A 126 -32.00 8.65 -3.90
CA PRO A 126 -31.57 8.93 -5.27
C PRO A 126 -31.47 10.42 -5.59
N ASN A 127 -30.42 10.82 -6.31
CA ASN A 127 -30.17 12.21 -6.72
C ASN A 127 -29.97 13.23 -5.59
N MET A 128 -29.70 12.78 -4.36
CA MET A 128 -29.41 13.64 -3.20
C MET A 128 -28.30 14.67 -3.47
N PHE A 129 -27.32 14.31 -4.30
CA PHE A 129 -26.23 15.21 -4.68
C PHE A 129 -26.45 16.01 -5.98
N SER A 130 -27.69 16.14 -6.45
CA SER A 130 -28.03 16.82 -7.72
C SER A 130 -27.52 18.25 -7.84
N ASN A 131 -27.39 18.98 -6.73
CA ASN A 131 -26.86 20.36 -6.73
C ASN A 131 -25.33 20.45 -6.75
N PHE A 132 -24.61 19.33 -6.63
CA PHE A 132 -23.16 19.27 -6.51
C PHE A 132 -22.49 18.76 -7.78
N SER A 133 -22.95 19.25 -8.94
CA SER A 133 -22.41 18.86 -10.24
C SER A 133 -20.94 19.25 -10.44
N LEU A 134 -20.44 20.22 -9.67
CA LEU A 134 -19.04 20.69 -9.66
C LEU A 134 -18.15 19.94 -8.65
N LEU A 135 -18.71 19.01 -7.87
CA LEU A 135 -17.95 18.29 -6.85
C LEU A 135 -16.90 17.40 -7.51
N GLU A 136 -15.63 17.63 -7.19
CA GLU A 136 -14.48 16.91 -7.72
C GLU A 136 -14.00 15.83 -6.74
N LEU A 137 -14.21 16.04 -5.43
CA LEU A 137 -13.79 15.11 -4.38
C LEU A 137 -14.91 14.92 -3.36
N LEU A 138 -15.25 13.65 -3.13
CA LEU A 138 -16.17 13.21 -2.09
C LEU A 138 -15.51 12.12 -1.24
N ASP A 139 -15.42 12.35 0.07
CA ASP A 139 -15.03 11.32 1.03
C ASP A 139 -16.18 11.07 2.02
N ILE A 140 -16.70 9.85 2.03
CA ILE A 140 -17.73 9.36 2.94
C ILE A 140 -17.27 8.11 3.71
N SER A 141 -15.96 7.82 3.72
CA SER A 141 -15.38 6.68 4.44
C SER A 141 -15.47 6.80 5.96
N GLY A 142 -15.28 5.70 6.70
CA GLY A 142 -15.37 5.67 8.16
C GLY A 142 -16.75 6.01 8.71
N ASN A 143 -17.82 5.78 7.95
CA ASN A 143 -19.20 6.01 8.38
C ASN A 143 -19.88 4.69 8.82
N VAL A 144 -21.17 4.74 9.17
CA VAL A 144 -21.89 3.54 9.60
C VAL A 144 -22.29 2.73 8.37
N ILE A 145 -21.73 1.53 8.29
CA ILE A 145 -22.05 0.55 7.24
C ILE A 145 -23.47 0.00 7.45
N PRO A 146 -24.31 -0.03 6.40
CA PRO A 146 -25.63 -0.67 6.47
C PRO A 146 -25.53 -2.18 6.68
N GLU A 147 -26.29 -2.75 7.61
CA GLU A 147 -26.34 -4.20 7.83
C GLU A 147 -26.97 -4.96 6.66
N LYS A 148 -27.94 -4.32 5.98
CA LYS A 148 -28.71 -4.92 4.87
C LYS A 148 -28.20 -4.52 3.50
N GLY A 149 -27.16 -3.69 3.48
CA GLY A 149 -26.61 -3.20 2.24
C GLY A 149 -27.37 -2.06 1.58
N PHE A 150 -26.72 -1.34 0.66
CA PHE A 150 -27.28 -0.18 -0.04
C PHE A 150 -27.23 -0.37 -1.56
N PRO A 151 -28.25 -0.98 -2.18
CA PRO A 151 -28.26 -1.31 -3.62
C PRO A 151 -28.30 -0.07 -4.53
N GLU A 152 -28.71 1.07 -4.01
CA GLU A 152 -28.97 2.30 -4.79
C GLU A 152 -27.83 3.33 -4.76
N LEU A 153 -26.64 2.97 -4.23
CA LEU A 153 -25.48 3.87 -4.16
C LEU A 153 -25.16 4.54 -5.50
N HIS A 154 -25.29 3.77 -6.58
CA HIS A 154 -25.06 4.26 -7.94
C HIS A 154 -26.04 5.36 -8.37
N ASN A 155 -27.27 5.37 -7.87
CA ASN A 155 -28.26 6.40 -8.14
C ASN A 155 -28.09 7.64 -7.25
N VAL A 156 -27.50 7.48 -6.07
CA VAL A 156 -27.09 8.61 -5.23
C VAL A 156 -25.92 9.36 -5.87
N MET A 157 -24.93 8.64 -6.39
CA MET A 157 -23.70 9.21 -6.95
C MET A 157 -23.82 9.69 -8.40
N ALA A 158 -24.85 9.23 -9.13
CA ALA A 158 -25.06 9.55 -10.54
C ALA A 158 -24.96 11.04 -10.92
N PRO A 159 -25.41 12.02 -10.09
CA PRO A 159 -25.35 13.43 -10.45
C PRO A 159 -23.94 14.05 -10.39
N LEU A 160 -22.98 13.39 -9.76
CA LEU A 160 -21.64 13.92 -9.47
C LEU A 160 -20.71 13.85 -10.70
N ILE A 161 -21.13 14.42 -11.83
CA ILE A 161 -20.45 14.28 -13.14
C ILE A 161 -19.00 14.82 -13.19
N SER A 162 -18.64 15.75 -12.28
CA SER A 162 -17.28 16.28 -12.16
C SER A 162 -16.40 15.48 -11.20
N LEU A 163 -16.93 14.43 -10.56
CA LEU A 163 -16.23 13.68 -9.53
C LEU A 163 -14.98 13.03 -10.10
N ARG A 164 -13.84 13.28 -9.45
CA ARG A 164 -12.52 12.76 -9.80
C ARG A 164 -12.01 11.77 -8.77
N PHE A 165 -12.34 11.99 -7.52
CA PHE A 165 -11.95 11.17 -6.38
C PHE A 165 -13.17 10.82 -5.54
N LEU A 166 -13.35 9.51 -5.30
CA LEU A 166 -14.36 8.97 -4.40
C LEU A 166 -13.70 8.08 -3.36
N SER A 167 -14.04 8.29 -2.09
CA SER A 167 -13.65 7.45 -0.97
C SER A 167 -14.87 7.03 -0.16
N LEU A 168 -15.01 5.73 0.08
CA LEU A 168 -16.13 5.11 0.78
C LEU A 168 -15.73 3.76 1.38
N ASP A 169 -16.54 3.25 2.31
CA ASP A 169 -16.25 1.97 2.96
C ASP A 169 -16.74 0.76 2.14
N ILE A 170 -16.01 -0.36 2.24
CA ILE A 170 -16.42 -1.65 1.67
C ILE A 170 -17.47 -2.30 2.59
N PHE A 171 -18.56 -2.78 1.99
CA PHE A 171 -19.58 -3.59 2.65
C PHE A 171 -20.17 -4.64 1.70
N GLU A 172 -20.79 -5.70 2.26
CA GLU A 172 -21.14 -6.93 1.53
C GLU A 172 -21.96 -6.71 0.25
N SER A 173 -22.86 -5.73 0.24
CA SER A 173 -23.77 -5.48 -0.88
C SER A 173 -23.32 -4.35 -1.81
N ILE A 174 -22.13 -3.77 -1.60
CA ILE A 174 -21.77 -2.60 -2.39
C ILE A 174 -21.69 -3.00 -3.87
N THR A 175 -22.34 -2.23 -4.72
CA THR A 175 -22.30 -2.45 -6.17
C THR A 175 -22.11 -1.12 -6.90
N PHE A 176 -21.28 -1.16 -7.93
CA PHE A 176 -21.10 -0.05 -8.85
C PHE A 176 -22.01 -0.31 -10.05
N GLY A 177 -23.21 0.28 -10.07
CA GLY A 177 -24.17 0.11 -11.17
C GLY A 177 -23.82 0.96 -12.41
N ARG A 178 -24.60 0.77 -13.49
CA ARG A 178 -24.40 1.43 -14.80
C ARG A 178 -24.29 2.95 -14.73
N SER A 179 -24.93 3.60 -13.76
CA SER A 179 -24.84 5.05 -13.57
C SER A 179 -23.41 5.57 -13.39
N PHE A 180 -22.48 4.74 -12.88
CA PHE A 180 -21.06 5.10 -12.76
C PHE A 180 -20.34 5.27 -14.10
N GLU A 181 -20.83 4.69 -15.20
CA GLU A 181 -20.25 4.89 -16.54
C GLU A 181 -20.31 6.37 -16.98
N ARG A 182 -21.27 7.12 -16.43
CA ARG A 182 -21.42 8.55 -16.70
C ARG A 182 -20.37 9.41 -16.01
N LEU A 183 -19.73 8.87 -14.96
CA LEU A 183 -18.70 9.57 -14.19
C LEU A 183 -17.34 9.47 -14.90
N SER A 184 -17.26 10.04 -16.11
CA SER A 184 -16.06 9.96 -16.96
C SER A 184 -14.81 10.60 -16.37
N ASN A 185 -15.01 11.53 -15.44
CA ASN A 185 -13.95 12.19 -14.68
C ASN A 185 -13.45 11.36 -13.49
N LEU A 186 -14.13 10.29 -13.09
CA LEU A 186 -13.76 9.51 -11.91
C LEU A 186 -12.50 8.71 -12.21
N LYS A 187 -11.37 9.18 -11.67
CA LYS A 187 -10.04 8.59 -11.89
C LYS A 187 -9.53 7.82 -10.69
N SER A 188 -10.00 8.16 -9.49
CA SER A 188 -9.49 7.60 -8.24
C SER A 188 -10.63 7.09 -7.38
N LEU A 189 -10.53 5.83 -6.97
CA LEU A 189 -11.45 5.19 -6.04
C LEU A 189 -10.65 4.61 -4.88
N ARG A 190 -11.03 5.00 -3.66
CA ARG A 190 -10.58 4.37 -2.43
C ARG A 190 -11.76 3.65 -1.79
N LEU A 191 -11.56 2.37 -1.50
CA LEU A 191 -12.50 1.53 -0.78
C LEU A 191 -11.86 1.09 0.53
N THR A 192 -12.23 1.75 1.63
CA THR A 192 -11.69 1.46 2.96
C THR A 192 -12.44 0.27 3.58
N GLY A 193 -11.73 -0.80 3.93
CA GLY A 193 -12.33 -1.90 4.68
C GLY A 193 -12.55 -1.53 6.14
N VAL A 194 -13.77 -1.74 6.67
CA VAL A 194 -14.07 -1.61 8.10
C VAL A 194 -14.10 -2.98 8.77
N CYS A 195 -13.36 -3.10 9.87
CA CYS A 195 -13.05 -4.31 10.63
C CYS A 195 -14.17 -4.87 11.52
N ASN A 196 -15.45 -4.66 11.20
CA ASN A 196 -16.54 -4.89 12.16
C ASN A 196 -17.54 -5.99 11.77
N THR A 197 -17.37 -6.63 10.60
CA THR A 197 -18.27 -7.72 10.20
C THR A 197 -17.53 -9.05 10.21
N SER A 198 -18.15 -10.07 10.80
CA SER A 198 -17.71 -11.47 10.76
C SER A 198 -17.83 -12.11 9.37
N ARG A 199 -18.05 -11.30 8.32
CA ARG A 199 -18.44 -11.73 6.99
C ARG A 199 -17.32 -11.50 6.00
N THR A 200 -17.13 -12.50 5.14
CA THR A 200 -16.11 -12.51 4.10
C THR A 200 -16.58 -11.70 2.89
N PHE A 201 -15.95 -10.57 2.59
CA PHE A 201 -16.21 -9.86 1.34
C PHE A 201 -15.49 -10.55 0.17
N ILE A 202 -16.18 -10.71 -0.96
CA ILE A 202 -15.65 -11.32 -2.18
C ILE A 202 -15.83 -10.34 -3.33
N ILE A 203 -14.75 -9.99 -4.01
CA ILE A 203 -14.79 -9.17 -5.21
C ILE A 203 -15.07 -10.07 -6.42
N MET A 204 -16.27 -9.94 -7.00
CA MET A 204 -16.69 -10.69 -8.18
C MET A 204 -16.10 -10.12 -9.47
N GLU A 205 -16.17 -10.89 -10.56
CA GLU A 205 -15.58 -10.52 -11.87
C GLU A 205 -16.14 -9.20 -12.44
N ASP A 206 -17.41 -8.90 -12.20
CA ASP A 206 -18.12 -7.75 -12.73
C ASP A 206 -18.17 -6.56 -11.74
N PHE A 207 -17.52 -6.68 -10.58
CA PHE A 207 -17.59 -5.70 -9.51
C PHE A 207 -17.19 -4.28 -9.96
N PHE A 208 -16.15 -4.19 -10.81
CA PHE A 208 -15.65 -2.92 -11.35
C PHE A 208 -16.09 -2.65 -12.80
N LEU A 209 -17.08 -3.40 -13.32
CA LEU A 209 -17.50 -3.32 -14.73
C LEU A 209 -17.87 -1.91 -15.18
N TYR A 210 -18.55 -1.15 -14.31
CA TYR A 210 -19.09 0.17 -14.62
C TYR A 210 -18.17 1.33 -14.19
N LEU A 211 -16.88 1.05 -13.98
CA LEU A 211 -15.85 2.03 -13.61
C LEU A 211 -14.70 2.11 -14.63
N PRO A 212 -14.98 2.25 -15.95
CA PRO A 212 -13.97 2.05 -17.00
C PRO A 212 -12.86 3.12 -17.04
N PHE A 213 -13.07 4.25 -16.37
CA PHE A 213 -12.16 5.40 -16.42
C PHE A 213 -11.17 5.47 -15.26
N LEU A 214 -11.23 4.52 -14.32
CA LEU A 214 -10.35 4.51 -13.15
C LEU A 214 -8.88 4.31 -13.56
N GLU A 215 -8.03 5.13 -12.95
CA GLU A 215 -6.58 5.08 -13.06
C GLU A 215 -5.93 4.69 -11.73
N TYR A 216 -6.60 4.94 -10.60
CA TYR A 216 -6.10 4.69 -9.25
C TYR A 216 -7.16 3.93 -8.45
N LEU A 217 -6.80 2.73 -8.00
CA LEU A 217 -7.64 1.92 -7.13
C LEU A 217 -6.88 1.58 -5.84
N ASP A 218 -7.46 1.97 -4.72
CA ASP A 218 -6.96 1.66 -3.38
C ASP A 218 -8.04 0.86 -2.66
N ILE A 219 -7.84 -0.46 -2.56
CA ILE A 219 -8.68 -1.38 -1.77
C ILE A 219 -7.88 -1.94 -0.59
N SER A 220 -6.87 -1.20 -0.16
CA SER A 220 -6.11 -1.55 1.03
C SER A 220 -6.96 -1.38 2.27
N THR A 221 -6.72 -2.22 3.27
CA THR A 221 -7.37 -2.07 4.57
C THR A 221 -6.46 -1.33 5.53
N LEU A 222 -7.06 -0.56 6.42
CA LEU A 222 -6.31 0.10 7.47
C LEU A 222 -5.77 -0.97 8.42
N GLU A 223 -4.49 -0.86 8.77
CA GLU A 223 -3.87 -1.62 9.85
C GLU A 223 -4.38 -1.09 11.20
N VAL A 224 -5.69 -1.16 11.44
CA VAL A 224 -6.22 -0.78 12.75
C VAL A 224 -5.99 -1.97 13.68
N TRP A 225 -4.99 -1.81 14.54
CA TRP A 225 -4.80 -2.60 15.74
C TRP A 225 -6.07 -2.47 16.60
N THR A 226 -7.03 -3.37 16.43
CA THR A 226 -8.16 -3.53 17.35
C THR A 226 -7.64 -4.06 18.69
N SER A 227 -7.06 -3.16 19.48
CA SER A 227 -6.70 -3.39 20.89
C SER A 227 -7.91 -3.46 21.81
N MET A 228 -9.15 -3.40 21.30
CA MET A 228 -10.29 -3.05 22.15
C MET A 228 -11.61 -3.78 21.87
N TYR A 229 -11.57 -5.03 21.38
CA TYR A 229 -12.71 -5.95 21.54
C TYR A 229 -12.22 -7.35 21.93
N ASN A 230 -12.25 -7.61 23.24
CA ASN A 230 -12.37 -8.92 23.89
C ASN A 230 -11.60 -10.10 23.25
N ASN A 231 -10.37 -10.33 23.70
CA ASN A 231 -9.63 -11.61 23.92
C ASN A 231 -9.89 -12.89 23.08
N THR A 232 -10.62 -12.87 21.96
CA THR A 232 -10.91 -14.06 21.14
C THR A 232 -10.86 -13.79 19.63
N GLY A 233 -10.72 -12.53 19.20
CA GLY A 233 -10.67 -12.16 17.78
C GLY A 233 -9.24 -11.93 17.28
N SER A 234 -8.75 -12.76 16.36
CA SER A 234 -7.50 -12.50 15.62
C SER A 234 -7.59 -11.16 14.85
N PRO A 235 -6.53 -10.32 14.83
CA PRO A 235 -6.49 -9.04 14.10
C PRO A 235 -6.57 -9.16 12.56
N CYS A 236 -6.97 -10.31 12.04
CA CYS A 236 -7.07 -10.60 10.62
C CYS A 236 -8.46 -10.34 10.02
N TYR A 237 -9.52 -10.11 10.81
CA TYR A 237 -10.91 -9.97 10.32
C TYR A 237 -11.19 -8.72 9.47
N CYS A 238 -10.17 -7.93 9.12
CA CYS A 238 -10.27 -6.71 8.34
C CYS A 238 -9.87 -6.93 6.89
N SER A 239 -10.56 -7.80 6.14
CA SER A 239 -10.14 -8.10 4.76
C SER A 239 -11.26 -8.64 3.90
N PHE A 240 -11.22 -8.32 2.61
CA PHE A 240 -11.86 -9.19 1.63
C PHE A 240 -11.04 -10.47 1.50
N THR A 241 -11.73 -11.60 1.39
CA THR A 241 -11.08 -12.92 1.46
C THR A 241 -10.73 -13.48 0.09
N SER A 242 -11.39 -12.99 -0.95
CA SER A 242 -11.18 -13.46 -2.31
C SER A 242 -11.48 -12.39 -3.33
N ILE A 243 -10.78 -12.49 -4.46
CA ILE A 243 -11.03 -11.73 -5.67
C ILE A 243 -11.03 -12.70 -6.83
N TYR A 244 -12.09 -12.64 -7.64
CA TYR A 244 -12.20 -13.47 -8.82
C TYR A 244 -11.33 -12.93 -9.95
N ARG A 245 -10.79 -13.86 -10.72
CA ARG A 245 -10.10 -13.54 -11.97
C ARG A 245 -11.07 -12.79 -12.90
N GLY A 246 -10.58 -11.76 -13.56
CA GLY A 246 -11.32 -10.85 -14.43
C GLY A 246 -11.85 -9.59 -13.73
N ALA A 247 -11.90 -9.56 -12.40
CA ALA A 247 -12.41 -8.43 -11.62
C ALA A 247 -11.63 -7.13 -11.87
N ILE A 248 -10.30 -7.20 -11.88
CA ILE A 248 -9.44 -6.03 -12.15
C ILE A 248 -9.26 -5.84 -13.66
N GLY A 249 -9.43 -6.91 -14.45
CA GLY A 249 -9.18 -6.90 -15.89
C GLY A 249 -10.09 -5.94 -16.68
N LYS A 250 -11.22 -5.50 -16.11
CA LYS A 250 -12.10 -4.49 -16.72
C LYS A 250 -11.54 -3.06 -16.61
N LEU A 251 -10.61 -2.83 -15.68
CA LEU A 251 -10.02 -1.51 -15.42
C LEU A 251 -8.81 -1.26 -16.35
N THR A 252 -9.06 -1.16 -17.65
CA THR A 252 -7.99 -1.07 -18.67
C THR A 252 -7.09 0.16 -18.51
N ASN A 253 -7.60 1.24 -17.92
CA ASN A 253 -6.85 2.47 -17.65
C ASN A 253 -6.08 2.46 -16.31
N LEU A 254 -6.16 1.37 -15.54
CA LEU A 254 -5.57 1.31 -14.20
C LEU A 254 -4.04 1.46 -14.24
N LYS A 255 -3.52 2.39 -13.46
CA LYS A 255 -2.08 2.71 -13.32
C LYS A 255 -1.56 2.42 -11.92
N TYR A 256 -2.42 2.49 -10.91
CA TYR A 256 -2.08 2.24 -9.51
C TYR A 256 -3.08 1.28 -8.88
N LEU A 257 -2.57 0.23 -8.23
CA LEU A 257 -3.36 -0.69 -7.43
C LEU A 257 -2.70 -0.89 -6.07
N ASP A 258 -3.46 -0.68 -5.00
CA ASP A 258 -3.09 -1.05 -3.64
C ASP A 258 -4.10 -2.01 -3.05
N ILE A 259 -3.64 -3.20 -2.70
CA ILE A 259 -4.41 -4.27 -2.03
C ILE A 259 -3.84 -4.59 -0.64
N SER A 260 -2.95 -3.72 -0.13
CA SER A 260 -2.20 -4.01 1.09
C SER A 260 -3.11 -4.27 2.30
N ASN A 261 -2.62 -5.06 3.25
CA ASN A 261 -3.28 -5.42 4.52
C ASN A 261 -4.55 -6.27 4.40
N ASN A 262 -4.88 -6.78 3.20
CA ASN A 262 -5.90 -7.80 3.05
C ASN A 262 -5.35 -9.19 3.46
N ARG A 263 -5.20 -9.40 4.77
CA ARG A 263 -4.49 -10.52 5.43
C ARG A 263 -5.09 -11.91 5.21
N TYR A 264 -6.31 -12.00 4.66
CA TYR A 264 -6.94 -13.28 4.26
C TYR A 264 -6.86 -13.56 2.76
N LEU A 265 -6.39 -12.61 1.95
CA LEU A 265 -6.36 -12.75 0.50
C LEU A 265 -5.34 -13.80 0.04
N GLY A 266 -4.17 -13.82 0.69
CA GLY A 266 -3.06 -14.73 0.41
C GLY A 266 -2.56 -14.68 -1.05
N LEU A 267 -1.71 -15.65 -1.41
CA LEU A 267 -1.19 -15.78 -2.77
C LEU A 267 -2.25 -16.21 -3.79
N CYS A 268 -3.34 -16.86 -3.36
CA CYS A 268 -4.44 -17.22 -4.27
C CYS A 268 -5.10 -15.98 -4.88
N GLY A 269 -5.47 -15.00 -4.05
CA GLY A 269 -6.02 -13.74 -4.54
C GLY A 269 -4.98 -12.90 -5.28
N PHE A 270 -3.74 -12.90 -4.80
CA PHE A 270 -2.62 -12.27 -5.51
C PHE A 270 -2.44 -12.82 -6.93
N ARG A 271 -2.50 -14.14 -7.12
CA ARG A 271 -2.43 -14.80 -8.44
C ARG A 271 -3.57 -14.38 -9.38
N ASN A 272 -4.79 -14.28 -8.85
CA ASN A 272 -5.93 -13.81 -9.64
C ASN A 272 -5.75 -12.36 -10.09
N ILE A 273 -5.23 -11.50 -9.20
CA ILE A 273 -4.92 -10.11 -9.52
C ILE A 273 -3.80 -10.03 -10.55
N THR A 274 -2.69 -10.75 -10.37
CA THR A 274 -1.57 -10.69 -11.31
C THR A 274 -1.97 -11.16 -12.71
N TYR A 275 -2.91 -12.11 -12.81
CA TYR A 275 -3.53 -12.49 -14.08
C TYR A 275 -4.20 -11.29 -14.76
N ASP A 276 -5.00 -10.53 -14.03
CA ASP A 276 -5.76 -9.40 -14.57
C ASP A 276 -4.88 -8.20 -14.92
N LEU A 277 -3.79 -8.00 -14.19
CA LEU A 277 -2.90 -6.85 -14.38
C LEU A 277 -2.29 -6.80 -15.79
N ASN A 278 -2.17 -7.93 -16.49
CA ASN A 278 -1.72 -7.95 -17.89
C ASN A 278 -2.71 -7.30 -18.88
N LEU A 279 -3.96 -7.09 -18.46
CA LEU A 279 -5.02 -6.44 -19.25
C LEU A 279 -5.12 -4.93 -18.95
N THR A 280 -4.21 -4.40 -18.14
CA THR A 280 -4.25 -3.02 -17.62
C THR A 280 -2.96 -2.26 -17.96
N ASN A 281 -2.97 -0.94 -17.73
CA ASN A 281 -1.79 -0.08 -17.89
C ASN A 281 -1.00 0.11 -16.58
N ILE A 282 -0.95 -0.94 -15.75
CA ILE A 282 -0.43 -0.85 -14.37
C ILE A 282 1.02 -0.37 -14.34
N LYS A 283 1.30 0.56 -13.42
CA LYS A 283 2.63 1.11 -13.14
C LYS A 283 3.09 0.81 -11.72
N ILE A 284 2.17 0.90 -10.74
CA ILE A 284 2.49 0.69 -9.34
C ILE A 284 1.52 -0.35 -8.78
N PHE A 285 2.07 -1.44 -8.24
CA PHE A 285 1.29 -2.49 -7.58
C PHE A 285 1.82 -2.75 -6.17
N LYS A 286 0.93 -2.57 -5.20
CA LYS A 286 1.21 -2.76 -3.78
C LYS A 286 0.36 -3.89 -3.22
N ALA A 287 1.04 -4.94 -2.78
CA ALA A 287 0.47 -6.19 -2.28
C ALA A 287 1.16 -6.58 -0.97
N ARG A 288 1.14 -5.68 0.02
CA ARG A 288 1.80 -5.92 1.32
C ARG A 288 0.87 -6.63 2.29
N ASN A 289 1.42 -7.43 3.19
CA ASN A 289 0.69 -8.00 4.33
C ASN A 289 -0.61 -8.74 3.92
N LEU A 290 -0.54 -9.60 2.91
CA LEU A 290 -1.68 -10.41 2.43
C LEU A 290 -1.92 -11.67 3.27
N TYR A 291 -1.08 -11.91 4.28
CA TYR A 291 -1.18 -13.01 5.23
C TYR A 291 -1.28 -12.48 6.66
N CYS A 292 -1.95 -13.24 7.51
CA CYS A 292 -1.90 -13.07 8.97
C CYS A 292 -0.48 -13.23 9.52
N GLN A 293 -0.12 -12.47 10.56
CA GLN A 293 1.21 -12.51 11.16
C GLN A 293 1.58 -13.90 11.72
N ASP A 294 0.60 -14.65 12.24
CA ASP A 294 0.79 -16.01 12.76
C ASP A 294 0.73 -17.10 11.67
N SER A 295 0.70 -16.73 10.38
CA SER A 295 0.61 -17.71 9.30
C SER A 295 1.92 -18.51 9.14
N ARG A 296 1.76 -19.76 8.69
CA ARG A 296 2.89 -20.58 8.22
C ARG A 296 3.65 -19.86 7.11
N SER A 297 4.89 -20.27 6.91
CA SER A 297 5.70 -19.76 5.81
C SER A 297 5.10 -20.16 4.46
N VAL A 298 5.39 -19.33 3.45
CA VAL A 298 4.71 -19.38 2.16
C VAL A 298 5.74 -19.49 1.04
N THR A 299 5.60 -20.51 0.20
CA THR A 299 6.35 -20.62 -1.06
C THR A 299 5.70 -19.75 -2.14
N LEU A 300 6.50 -18.88 -2.78
CA LEU A 300 6.08 -18.13 -3.96
C LEU A 300 6.35 -18.94 -5.23
N TYR A 301 5.30 -19.30 -5.96
CA TYR A 301 5.38 -20.10 -7.18
C TYR A 301 5.43 -19.25 -8.45
N CYS A 302 5.99 -19.80 -9.53
CA CYS A 302 6.05 -19.11 -10.83
C CYS A 302 4.66 -18.70 -11.32
N ASP A 303 3.64 -19.54 -11.10
CA ASP A 303 2.26 -19.23 -11.51
C ASP A 303 1.65 -18.03 -10.75
N ASP A 304 2.16 -17.67 -9.57
CA ASP A 304 1.66 -16.52 -8.80
C ASP A 304 1.98 -15.17 -9.47
N ILE A 305 3.09 -15.10 -10.21
CA ILE A 305 3.56 -13.86 -10.83
C ILE A 305 3.81 -13.97 -12.33
N ARG A 306 3.60 -15.12 -12.97
CA ARG A 306 3.91 -15.33 -14.40
C ARG A 306 3.35 -14.27 -15.33
N ASN A 307 2.19 -13.72 -14.98
CA ASN A 307 1.48 -12.72 -15.77
C ASN A 307 2.06 -11.30 -15.62
N LEU A 308 2.87 -11.04 -14.57
CA LEU A 308 3.56 -9.76 -14.40
C LEU A 308 4.60 -9.51 -15.49
N ARG A 309 5.17 -10.57 -16.08
CA ARG A 309 6.21 -10.47 -17.11
C ARG A 309 5.82 -9.57 -18.29
N ASN A 310 4.54 -9.60 -18.65
CA ASN A 310 3.99 -8.88 -19.80
C ASN A 310 3.26 -7.58 -19.40
N THR A 311 3.56 -7.04 -18.22
CA THR A 311 2.98 -5.78 -17.74
C THR A 311 3.95 -4.62 -17.95
N SER A 312 3.43 -3.38 -17.82
CA SER A 312 4.24 -2.16 -17.83
C SER A 312 4.68 -1.71 -16.43
N LEU A 313 4.71 -2.64 -15.46
CA LEU A 313 4.90 -2.35 -14.04
C LEU A 313 6.28 -1.75 -13.78
N GLU A 314 6.32 -0.66 -13.02
CA GLU A 314 7.52 0.10 -12.65
C GLU A 314 7.85 -0.09 -11.16
N GLU A 315 6.84 -0.25 -10.30
CA GLU A 315 7.02 -0.47 -8.87
C GLU A 315 6.20 -1.65 -8.36
N LEU A 316 6.86 -2.59 -7.68
CA LEU A 316 6.24 -3.76 -7.07
C LEU A 316 6.60 -3.83 -5.58
N TYR A 317 5.58 -3.96 -4.74
CA TYR A 317 5.74 -4.10 -3.29
C TYR A 317 5.01 -5.33 -2.79
N ILE A 318 5.76 -6.35 -2.38
CA ILE A 318 5.26 -7.63 -1.84
C ILE A 318 5.76 -7.86 -0.41
N ASP A 319 5.85 -6.78 0.36
CA ASP A 319 6.38 -6.79 1.71
C ASP A 319 5.49 -7.55 2.70
N GLY A 320 6.10 -8.19 3.71
CA GLY A 320 5.34 -8.72 4.86
C GLY A 320 4.38 -9.85 4.54
N ASN A 321 4.66 -10.64 3.50
CA ASN A 321 3.80 -11.75 3.05
C ASN A 321 4.24 -13.12 3.57
N ASN A 322 5.14 -13.16 4.57
CA ASN A 322 5.63 -14.40 5.16
C ASN A 322 6.30 -15.37 4.15
N ILE A 323 6.80 -14.84 3.03
CA ILE A 323 7.43 -15.63 1.95
C ILE A 323 8.79 -16.14 2.43
N ASP A 324 9.03 -17.45 2.37
CA ASP A 324 10.30 -18.07 2.76
C ASP A 324 11.12 -18.58 1.58
N ILE A 325 10.45 -19.15 0.58
CA ILE A 325 11.08 -19.82 -0.55
C ILE A 325 10.42 -19.35 -1.84
N GLY A 326 11.24 -19.08 -2.87
CA GLY A 326 10.76 -18.87 -4.24
C GLY A 326 10.98 -20.14 -5.09
N GLN A 327 10.08 -20.42 -6.02
CA GLN A 327 10.36 -21.44 -7.04
C GLN A 327 11.59 -21.02 -7.88
N PRO A 328 12.48 -21.94 -8.28
CA PRO A 328 13.59 -21.60 -9.16
C PRO A 328 13.13 -20.87 -10.43
N GLY A 329 13.80 -19.76 -10.77
CA GLY A 329 13.44 -18.91 -11.90
C GLY A 329 12.31 -17.92 -11.66
N ILE A 330 11.76 -17.82 -10.43
CA ILE A 330 10.63 -16.92 -10.11
C ILE A 330 10.84 -15.49 -10.60
N LEU A 331 12.01 -14.91 -10.35
CA LEU A 331 12.35 -13.53 -10.71
C LEU A 331 12.40 -13.29 -12.23
N THR A 332 12.49 -14.33 -13.07
CA THR A 332 12.42 -14.19 -14.54
C THR A 332 11.03 -13.76 -15.04
N TYR A 333 10.01 -13.91 -14.19
CA TYR A 333 8.65 -13.46 -14.47
C TYR A 333 8.37 -12.02 -14.03
N LEU A 334 9.35 -11.32 -13.46
CA LEU A 334 9.23 -9.89 -13.25
C LEU A 334 9.44 -9.13 -14.57
N PRO A 335 8.69 -8.03 -14.81
CA PRO A 335 8.80 -7.29 -16.05
C PRO A 335 10.10 -6.50 -16.12
N SER A 336 10.64 -6.34 -17.33
CA SER A 336 11.88 -5.59 -17.54
C SER A 336 11.72 -4.08 -17.30
N SER A 337 10.49 -3.56 -17.27
CA SER A 337 10.18 -2.17 -16.90
C SER A 337 10.34 -1.88 -15.41
N LEU A 338 10.54 -2.90 -14.57
CA LEU A 338 10.55 -2.73 -13.11
C LEU A 338 11.74 -1.88 -12.66
N LEU A 339 11.46 -0.80 -11.92
CA LEU A 339 12.42 0.16 -11.37
C LEU A 339 12.61 -0.02 -9.86
N ILE A 340 11.52 -0.31 -9.14
CA ILE A 340 11.51 -0.48 -7.69
C ILE A 340 10.89 -1.82 -7.32
N LEU A 341 11.64 -2.60 -6.53
CA LEU A 341 11.16 -3.85 -5.96
C LEU A 341 11.31 -3.82 -4.44
N SER A 342 10.22 -4.05 -3.72
CA SER A 342 10.22 -4.18 -2.27
C SER A 342 9.74 -5.56 -1.87
N ILE A 343 10.63 -6.32 -1.23
CA ILE A 343 10.38 -7.66 -0.71
C ILE A 343 10.66 -7.73 0.80
N SER A 344 10.67 -6.58 1.46
CA SER A 344 11.01 -6.42 2.87
C SER A 344 10.05 -7.20 3.78
N LYS A 345 10.47 -7.45 5.02
CA LYS A 345 9.65 -8.11 6.06
C LYS A 345 9.13 -9.51 5.67
N ASN A 346 9.72 -10.16 4.67
CA ASN A 346 9.52 -11.58 4.37
C ASN A 346 10.56 -12.44 5.11
N ARG A 347 10.53 -13.76 4.95
CA ARG A 347 11.41 -14.74 5.63
C ARG A 347 12.32 -15.50 4.65
N TRP A 348 12.80 -14.83 3.61
CA TRP A 348 13.54 -15.45 2.51
C TRP A 348 14.74 -16.27 3.02
N VAL A 349 14.71 -17.58 2.79
CA VAL A 349 15.84 -18.49 2.99
C VAL A 349 16.80 -18.34 1.79
N ALA A 350 18.04 -18.81 1.89
CA ALA A 350 18.90 -18.94 0.69
C ALA A 350 18.50 -20.19 -0.09
N GLY A 351 18.48 -20.13 -1.43
CA GLY A 351 18.14 -21.30 -2.25
C GLY A 351 18.37 -21.06 -3.74
N ALA A 352 18.22 -22.12 -4.56
CA ALA A 352 18.52 -22.10 -6.00
C ALA A 352 17.83 -20.98 -6.80
N TYR A 353 16.73 -20.41 -6.29
CA TYR A 353 16.03 -19.26 -6.89
C TYR A 353 16.81 -17.94 -6.83
N THR A 354 17.88 -17.85 -6.03
CA THR A 354 18.78 -16.69 -5.99
C THR A 354 19.92 -16.78 -7.00
N TYR A 355 20.12 -17.93 -7.66
CA TYR A 355 21.21 -18.16 -8.61
C TYR A 355 20.80 -17.79 -10.05
N ARG A 356 21.52 -16.81 -10.62
CA ARG A 356 21.34 -16.26 -11.99
C ARG A 356 19.92 -15.78 -12.41
N PRO A 357 19.17 -15.00 -11.62
CA PRO A 357 17.82 -14.58 -11.99
C PRO A 357 17.69 -13.18 -12.64
N TYR A 358 18.79 -12.44 -12.83
CA TYR A 358 18.72 -10.97 -13.01
C TYR A 358 18.73 -10.46 -14.45
N ASP A 359 18.86 -11.33 -15.46
CA ASP A 359 18.96 -10.90 -16.86
C ASP A 359 17.73 -10.12 -17.34
N ASN A 360 16.56 -10.32 -16.71
CA ASN A 360 15.32 -9.60 -17.04
C ASN A 360 15.16 -8.27 -16.27
N LEU A 361 15.93 -8.02 -15.21
CA LEU A 361 15.78 -6.88 -14.29
C LEU A 361 16.76 -5.73 -14.60
N ILE A 362 17.02 -5.49 -15.89
CA ILE A 362 18.00 -4.52 -16.39
C ILE A 362 17.72 -3.06 -16.02
N ASN A 363 16.48 -2.72 -15.70
CA ASN A 363 16.08 -1.36 -15.35
C ASN A 363 15.88 -1.16 -13.83
N LEU A 364 16.09 -2.21 -13.02
CA LEU A 364 15.89 -2.13 -11.57
C LEU A 364 16.87 -1.12 -10.95
N VAL A 365 16.36 -0.10 -10.26
CA VAL A 365 17.16 0.96 -9.65
C VAL A 365 17.25 0.78 -8.13
N SER A 366 16.18 0.31 -7.50
CA SER A 366 16.10 0.16 -6.05
C SER A 366 15.50 -1.19 -5.66
N ILE A 367 16.15 -1.84 -4.70
CA ILE A 367 15.58 -3.02 -4.03
C ILE A 367 15.57 -2.83 -2.51
N ASP A 368 14.41 -3.04 -1.90
CA ASP A 368 14.26 -3.08 -0.44
C ASP A 368 14.12 -4.53 0.03
N VAL A 369 15.11 -4.94 0.82
CA VAL A 369 15.23 -6.27 1.42
C VAL A 369 15.34 -6.16 2.95
N SER A 370 14.85 -5.07 3.52
CA SER A 370 14.93 -4.82 4.97
C SER A 370 14.13 -5.85 5.78
N ASN A 371 14.57 -6.12 7.01
CA ASN A 371 13.89 -6.98 7.98
C ASN A 371 13.55 -8.41 7.51
N MET A 372 14.40 -9.05 6.70
CA MET A 372 14.15 -10.42 6.19
C MET A 372 14.19 -11.55 7.25
N ASN A 373 14.45 -11.25 8.53
CA ASN A 373 14.69 -12.26 9.57
C ASN A 373 14.08 -11.92 10.94
N ASN A 374 12.97 -11.18 10.98
CA ASN A 374 12.32 -10.85 12.26
C ASN A 374 11.48 -12.03 12.81
N HIS A 375 12.14 -13.00 13.44
CA HIS A 375 11.46 -13.90 14.38
C HIS A 375 11.75 -13.53 15.85
N GLN A 376 10.67 -13.47 16.63
CA GLN A 376 10.72 -13.71 18.07
C GLN A 376 11.08 -15.18 18.31
N MET A 377 12.06 -15.42 19.18
CA MET A 377 12.42 -16.76 19.62
C MET A 377 11.23 -17.36 20.39
N SER A 378 10.44 -18.21 19.76
CA SER A 378 9.62 -19.17 20.48
C SER A 378 10.53 -20.28 20.97
N GLN A 379 10.88 -20.23 22.25
CA GLN A 379 11.51 -21.34 22.95
C GLN A 379 10.50 -22.47 23.04
N ASN A 380 10.56 -23.43 22.11
CA ASN A 380 10.19 -24.84 22.28
C ASN A 380 9.92 -25.44 20.91
N GLY A 381 10.95 -26.06 20.33
CA GLY A 381 10.84 -26.79 19.08
C GLY A 381 12.22 -27.01 18.48
N SER A 382 12.67 -28.25 18.51
CA SER A 382 13.94 -28.74 18.02
C SER A 382 14.10 -28.61 16.50
N ALA A 383 14.25 -27.38 16.01
CA ALA A 383 14.77 -27.07 14.70
C ALA A 383 15.95 -26.12 14.88
N ARG A 384 17.17 -26.66 14.73
CA ARG A 384 18.40 -25.87 14.71
C ARG A 384 18.43 -25.08 13.40
N PHE A 385 17.99 -23.83 13.42
CA PHE A 385 18.28 -22.88 12.36
C PHE A 385 19.54 -22.10 12.73
N PRO A 386 20.55 -22.00 11.84
CA PRO A 386 21.78 -21.31 12.16
C PRO A 386 21.54 -19.80 12.21
N CYS A 387 21.57 -19.23 13.41
CA CYS A 387 21.66 -17.80 13.66
C CYS A 387 23.08 -17.30 13.34
N CYS A 388 23.53 -17.26 12.09
CA CYS A 388 24.82 -16.66 11.71
C CYS A 388 24.85 -16.30 10.22
N LEU A 389 24.69 -15.02 9.85
CA LEU A 389 25.22 -14.53 8.57
C LEU A 389 26.73 -14.34 8.74
N HIS A 390 27.53 -15.29 8.22
CA HIS A 390 28.98 -15.14 8.12
C HIS A 390 29.32 -14.62 6.71
N PHE A 391 29.83 -13.40 6.60
CA PHE A 391 30.39 -12.84 5.36
C PHE A 391 31.90 -12.98 5.38
N LEU A 392 32.48 -13.79 4.49
CA LEU A 392 33.94 -13.86 4.28
C LEU A 392 34.30 -13.83 2.79
N GLY A 393 35.24 -12.92 2.51
CA GLY A 393 36.26 -12.83 1.45
C GLY A 393 36.17 -13.60 0.13
N ASP A 394 36.29 -12.80 -0.95
CA ASP A 394 36.90 -13.10 -2.25
C ASP A 394 36.62 -14.48 -2.88
N VAL A 395 35.57 -14.51 -3.70
CA VAL A 395 35.51 -15.43 -4.84
C VAL A 395 35.76 -14.61 -6.10
N THR A 396 36.98 -14.72 -6.64
CA THR A 396 37.31 -14.25 -7.99
C THR A 396 36.49 -15.05 -9.00
N CYS A 397 35.40 -14.47 -9.51
CA CYS A 397 34.64 -15.02 -10.64
C CYS A 397 34.89 -14.16 -11.89
N GLU A 398 35.46 -14.79 -12.91
CA GLU A 398 35.62 -14.24 -14.25
C GLU A 398 34.31 -13.64 -14.79
N LYS A 399 34.40 -12.40 -15.29
CA LYS A 399 33.45 -11.73 -16.21
C LYS A 399 31.95 -12.03 -15.99
N SER A 400 31.40 -11.73 -14.82
CA SER A 400 29.93 -11.65 -14.66
C SER A 400 29.50 -10.27 -14.18
N ARG A 401 28.43 -9.74 -14.79
CA ARG A 401 27.85 -8.39 -14.59
C ARG A 401 27.01 -8.32 -13.31
N ILE A 402 27.62 -8.59 -12.16
CA ILE A 402 26.91 -8.81 -10.90
C ILE A 402 27.58 -8.01 -9.78
N LYS A 403 26.79 -7.29 -8.97
CA LYS A 403 27.27 -6.64 -7.75
C LYS A 403 26.87 -7.49 -6.54
N THR A 404 27.87 -7.91 -5.76
CA THR A 404 27.68 -8.52 -4.43
C THR A 404 27.79 -7.42 -3.39
N VAL A 405 26.84 -7.31 -2.45
CA VAL A 405 26.87 -6.28 -1.40
C VAL A 405 27.13 -6.92 -0.04
N SER A 406 28.22 -6.50 0.59
CA SER A 406 28.69 -6.94 1.92
C SER A 406 28.35 -5.92 3.00
N GLY A 407 27.81 -6.36 4.13
CA GLY A 407 27.67 -5.56 5.35
C GLY A 407 28.34 -6.24 6.53
N HIS A 408 29.40 -5.65 7.10
CA HIS A 408 30.01 -6.13 8.34
C HIS A 408 29.27 -5.60 9.56
N ASN A 409 28.84 -6.48 10.48
CA ASN A 409 28.68 -6.17 11.90
C ASN A 409 28.50 -7.46 12.72
N THR A 410 29.52 -7.86 13.48
CA THR A 410 29.45 -8.96 14.46
C THR A 410 29.84 -8.46 15.85
N THR A 411 28.96 -8.65 16.82
CA THR A 411 29.33 -8.86 18.23
C THR A 411 28.46 -9.99 18.78
N GLY A 412 28.89 -11.21 18.52
CA GLY A 412 28.34 -12.43 19.10
C GLY A 412 29.46 -13.47 19.14
N THR A 413 29.89 -13.86 20.34
CA THR A 413 30.97 -14.83 20.56
C THR A 413 30.53 -16.22 20.11
N CYS A 414 31.02 -16.67 18.96
CA CYS A 414 31.05 -18.09 18.58
C CYS A 414 32.29 -18.72 19.22
N ALA A 415 32.10 -19.58 20.22
CA ALA A 415 33.18 -20.34 20.82
C ALA A 415 33.50 -21.57 19.95
N TYR A 416 34.44 -21.42 19.01
CA TYR A 416 35.29 -22.52 18.50
C TYR A 416 36.62 -21.91 18.05
N THR A 417 37.70 -22.29 18.74
CA THR A 417 39.09 -21.89 18.44
C THR A 417 39.64 -22.67 17.24
N PRO A 418 40.39 -22.03 16.31
CA PRO A 418 40.99 -22.69 15.16
C PRO A 418 42.39 -23.24 15.50
N GLN A 419 42.53 -24.56 15.59
CA GLN A 419 43.83 -25.23 15.50
C GLN A 419 43.68 -26.48 14.63
N HIS A 420 44.57 -26.63 13.65
CA HIS A 420 44.69 -27.67 12.61
C HIS A 420 43.94 -27.44 11.30
N TYR A 421 44.52 -26.59 10.44
CA TYR A 421 44.27 -26.63 8.99
C TYR A 421 45.50 -26.18 8.18
N ASN A 422 46.70 -26.70 8.49
CA ASN A 422 47.93 -26.34 7.77
C ASN A 422 48.79 -27.51 7.26
N ASP A 423 48.36 -28.78 7.35
CA ASP A 423 49.25 -29.92 7.03
C ASP A 423 48.85 -30.75 5.79
N TYR A 424 48.12 -30.19 4.83
CA TYR A 424 47.78 -30.92 3.58
C TYR A 424 48.05 -30.10 2.31
N ILE A 425 49.25 -29.53 2.19
CA ILE A 425 49.80 -29.13 0.88
C ILE A 425 51.26 -29.58 0.86
N HIS A 426 51.51 -30.82 0.43
CA HIS A 426 52.71 -31.27 -0.31
C HIS A 426 52.70 -32.80 -0.45
N SER A 427 52.15 -33.30 -1.56
CA SER A 427 52.46 -34.66 -2.05
C SER A 427 51.99 -34.82 -3.49
N SER A 428 52.94 -34.72 -4.41
CA SER A 428 52.84 -34.96 -5.84
C SER A 428 52.99 -36.45 -6.17
N LYS A 429 51.91 -37.11 -6.63
CA LYS A 429 51.98 -38.30 -7.51
C LYS A 429 50.70 -38.42 -8.36
N PRO A 430 50.80 -38.82 -9.65
CA PRO A 430 49.64 -39.03 -10.52
C PRO A 430 49.06 -40.42 -10.30
N VAL A 431 47.72 -40.54 -10.32
CA VAL A 431 47.00 -41.81 -10.38
C VAL A 431 46.15 -41.79 -11.64
N ASP A 432 46.31 -42.85 -12.44
CA ASP A 432 45.66 -43.06 -13.73
C ASP A 432 44.13 -43.13 -13.64
N VAL A 433 43.48 -42.50 -14.62
CA VAL A 433 42.03 -42.44 -14.83
C VAL A 433 41.62 -43.56 -15.79
N PRO A 434 40.57 -44.36 -15.52
CA PRO A 434 39.89 -45.12 -16.57
C PRO A 434 38.79 -44.28 -17.24
N ASP A 435 38.78 -44.34 -18.57
CA ASP A 435 37.85 -43.67 -19.48
C ASP A 435 36.37 -44.03 -19.23
N ASN A 436 35.57 -43.08 -18.71
CA ASN A 436 34.19 -42.80 -19.14
C ASN A 436 33.67 -41.51 -18.47
N PRO A 437 33.21 -40.47 -19.20
CA PRO A 437 32.71 -39.25 -18.56
C PRO A 437 31.19 -39.33 -18.37
N ASP A 438 30.74 -39.42 -17.12
CA ASP A 438 29.40 -39.00 -16.71
C ASP A 438 29.55 -37.59 -16.08
N PRO A 439 29.09 -36.50 -16.73
CA PRO A 439 29.06 -35.19 -16.08
C PRO A 439 27.89 -35.20 -15.08
N TRP A 440 27.98 -34.46 -13.97
CA TRP A 440 26.97 -34.35 -12.90
C TRP A 440 27.04 -35.36 -11.74
N ARG A 441 28.21 -35.54 -11.14
CA ARG A 441 28.30 -35.81 -9.70
C ARG A 441 29.32 -34.90 -9.03
N CYS A 442 28.85 -33.79 -8.45
CA CYS A 442 29.61 -33.10 -7.41
C CYS A 442 29.17 -33.68 -6.05
N SER A 443 30.08 -34.44 -5.43
CA SER A 443 29.97 -34.88 -4.05
C SER A 443 30.35 -33.70 -3.15
N TYR A 444 29.42 -33.19 -2.33
CA TYR A 444 29.75 -32.18 -1.32
C TYR A 444 30.27 -32.87 -0.05
N PRO A 445 31.41 -32.44 0.53
CA PRO A 445 31.76 -32.83 1.89
C PRO A 445 30.76 -32.20 2.86
N LEU A 446 30.20 -33.04 3.74
CA LEU A 446 29.28 -32.63 4.80
C LEU A 446 30.00 -31.72 5.79
N GLY A 447 29.74 -30.42 5.71
CA GLY A 447 30.19 -29.47 6.73
C GLY A 447 30.24 -28.02 6.29
N ASP A 448 29.19 -27.48 5.66
CA ASP A 448 29.17 -26.06 5.28
C ASP A 448 28.09 -25.27 6.03
N VAL A 449 28.53 -24.13 6.55
CA VAL A 449 27.72 -23.10 7.19
C VAL A 449 26.89 -22.40 6.10
N ASP A 450 25.55 -22.39 6.23
CA ASP A 450 24.67 -21.70 5.28
C ASP A 450 24.96 -20.19 5.28
N VAL A 451 25.66 -19.70 4.27
CA VAL A 451 25.88 -18.27 4.04
C VAL A 451 24.82 -17.73 3.08
N HIS A 452 24.03 -16.76 3.53
CA HIS A 452 23.01 -16.11 2.72
C HIS A 452 23.60 -14.99 1.86
N TYR A 453 23.60 -15.17 0.54
CA TYR A 453 23.97 -14.12 -0.42
C TYR A 453 22.73 -13.55 -1.11
N ILE A 454 22.61 -12.23 -1.13
CA ILE A 454 21.69 -11.53 -2.04
C ILE A 454 22.54 -10.98 -3.18
N VAL A 455 22.30 -11.55 -4.35
CA VAL A 455 22.89 -11.10 -5.59
C VAL A 455 21.99 -10.00 -6.16
N VAL A 456 22.53 -8.90 -6.69
CA VAL A 456 21.71 -7.85 -7.32
C VAL A 456 22.27 -7.44 -8.69
N PRO A 457 21.42 -6.95 -9.62
CA PRO A 457 21.88 -6.37 -10.87
C PRO A 457 22.82 -5.18 -10.63
N GLU A 458 23.85 -5.00 -11.47
CA GLU A 458 24.80 -3.87 -11.36
C GLU A 458 24.14 -2.48 -11.48
N ASN A 459 23.03 -2.39 -12.21
CA ASN A 459 22.25 -1.16 -12.38
C ASN A 459 21.50 -0.72 -11.11
N VAL A 460 21.43 -1.57 -10.07
CA VAL A 460 20.83 -1.20 -8.79
C VAL A 460 21.71 -0.16 -8.09
N LYS A 461 21.16 1.03 -7.91
CA LYS A 461 21.83 2.17 -7.26
C LYS A 461 21.58 2.23 -5.77
N SER A 462 20.44 1.70 -5.32
CA SER A 462 20.03 1.73 -3.92
C SER A 462 19.63 0.33 -3.45
N ILE A 463 20.22 -0.09 -2.33
CA ILE A 463 19.79 -1.28 -1.60
C ILE A 463 19.46 -0.85 -0.19
N VAL A 464 18.20 -0.99 0.18
CA VAL A 464 17.74 -0.68 1.54
C VAL A 464 17.85 -1.93 2.39
N MET A 465 18.74 -1.88 3.39
CA MET A 465 18.90 -2.92 4.40
C MET A 465 18.81 -2.28 5.78
N ASN A 466 17.72 -2.54 6.50
CA ASN A 466 17.57 -2.16 7.90
C ASN A 466 17.07 -3.37 8.68
N ASN A 467 17.76 -3.76 9.75
CA ASN A 467 17.28 -4.73 10.72
C ASN A 467 16.80 -3.98 11.97
N SER A 468 15.49 -4.03 12.23
CA SER A 468 14.79 -3.32 13.31
C SER A 468 15.19 -3.71 14.75
N ARG A 469 16.27 -4.49 14.93
CA ARG A 469 16.84 -4.84 16.24
C ARG A 469 18.14 -4.13 16.63
N MET A 470 18.68 -3.23 15.81
CA MET A 470 19.86 -2.44 16.21
C MET A 470 19.67 -0.97 15.84
N GLY A 471 19.89 -0.10 16.84
CA GLY A 471 19.63 1.33 16.77
C GLY A 471 20.30 2.06 15.59
N ASN A 472 19.68 3.17 15.21
CA ASN A 472 20.06 4.07 14.11
C ASN A 472 21.58 4.19 13.89
N ARG A 473 22.06 3.61 12.79
CA ARG A 473 23.30 4.05 12.12
C ARG A 473 23.10 4.06 10.61
N THR A 474 23.39 5.19 10.01
CA THR A 474 23.50 5.43 8.58
C THR A 474 24.60 4.55 7.98
N VAL A 475 24.27 3.74 6.98
CA VAL A 475 25.25 3.01 6.17
C VAL A 475 25.91 4.03 5.23
N LYS A 476 27.25 4.16 5.31
CA LYS A 476 28.03 4.99 4.38
C LYS A 476 28.12 4.30 3.02
N GLU A 477 27.92 5.09 1.96
CA GLU A 477 28.31 4.73 0.60
C GLU A 477 29.79 4.32 0.55
N THR A 478 30.07 3.14 0.02
CA THR A 478 31.38 2.85 -0.57
C THR A 478 31.36 3.32 -2.01
N GLU A 479 31.85 4.54 -2.25
CA GLU A 479 32.27 4.99 -3.58
C GLU A 479 33.38 4.06 -4.09
N SER A 480 33.15 3.35 -5.19
CA SER A 480 34.25 2.77 -5.96
C SER A 480 34.94 3.90 -6.72
N LYS A 481 36.05 4.41 -6.18
CA LYS A 481 36.99 5.22 -6.93
C LYS A 481 37.66 4.35 -7.98
N ASN A 482 37.19 4.39 -9.22
CA ASN A 482 37.98 3.96 -10.36
C ASN A 482 38.65 5.20 -10.97
N ASN A 483 39.89 5.45 -10.54
CA ASN A 483 40.83 6.27 -11.29
C ASN A 483 41.19 5.50 -12.58
N PHE A 484 40.77 6.00 -13.73
CA PHE A 484 41.43 5.70 -15.00
C PHE A 484 42.13 6.99 -15.46
N ILE A 485 43.45 6.99 -15.35
CA ILE A 485 44.33 7.88 -16.11
C ILE A 485 44.66 7.13 -17.41
N LEU A 486 44.62 7.89 -18.51
CA LEU A 486 44.84 7.52 -19.90
C LEU A 486 46.16 6.78 -20.16
N ASP A 487 46.11 5.84 -21.10
CA ASP A 487 46.83 5.91 -22.39
C ASP A 487 46.01 5.24 -23.50
#